data_AF-W1XWT8-F1
#
_entry.id   AF-W1XWT8-F1
#
_cell.length_a   1.000
_cell.length_b   1.000
_cell.length_c   1.000
_cell.angle_alpha   90.00
_cell.angle_beta   90.00
_cell.angle_gamma   90.00
#
_symmetry.space_group_name_H-M   'P 1'
#
loop_
_entity.id
_entity.type
_entity.pdbx_description
1 polymer ?
#
loop_
_entity_poly.entity_id
_entity_poly.type
_entity_poly.pdbx_seq_one_letter_code
_entity_poly.pdbx_strand_id
1 'polypeptide(L)'
;SQSGETADSRQVLVKANEMGIPSLTVTNVPGSTLSREANHTMLLHAGPEIAVASTKAYTAQIAALAFLAKAVGEANGNEKAQAFDLVHELSIVAQSIESTLSEKELIDSKVRDLLETTRNA
;
A
#
# COMPACT_ATOMS: atom_id res chain seq x y z
N SER A 1 -2.24 -1.46 7.03
CA SER A 1 -3.40 -0.64 7.42
C SER A 1 -3.08 0.82 7.14
N GLN A 2 -3.95 1.59 6.47
CA GLN A 2 -3.66 2.99 6.19
C GLN A 2 -3.63 3.84 7.46
N SER A 3 -4.67 3.75 8.30
CA SER A 3 -4.82 4.55 9.51
C SER A 3 -4.01 3.99 10.68
N GLY A 4 -3.76 2.69 10.67
CA GLY A 4 -3.11 2.02 11.79
C GLY A 4 -4.00 1.87 13.04
N GLU A 5 -5.32 2.06 12.89
CA GLU A 5 -6.33 2.01 13.96
C GLU A 5 -7.45 0.98 13.70
N THR A 6 -7.36 0.20 12.62
CA THR A 6 -8.38 -0.79 12.24
C THR A 6 -8.54 -1.86 13.33
N ALA A 7 -9.71 -1.92 13.97
CA ALA A 7 -9.96 -2.75 15.14
C ALA A 7 -9.70 -4.25 14.91
N ASP A 8 -10.18 -4.79 13.79
CA ASP A 8 -10.00 -6.22 13.47
C ASP A 8 -8.52 -6.57 13.27
N SER A 9 -7.76 -5.70 12.60
CA SER A 9 -6.30 -5.87 12.45
C SER A 9 -5.59 -5.81 13.81
N ARG A 10 -6.08 -4.99 14.74
CA ARG A 10 -5.51 -4.89 16.09
C ARG A 10 -5.78 -6.15 16.90
N GLN A 11 -6.98 -6.72 16.82
CA GLN A 11 -7.29 -7.98 17.50
C GLN A 11 -6.36 -9.11 17.03
N VAL A 12 -6.09 -9.19 15.72
CA VAL A 12 -5.11 -10.15 15.17
C VAL A 12 -3.70 -9.88 15.71
N LEU A 13 -3.26 -8.62 15.74
CA LEU A 13 -1.94 -8.24 16.24
C LEU A 13 -1.76 -8.58 17.73
N VAL A 14 -2.74 -8.24 18.56
CA VAL A 14 -2.74 -8.58 20.00
C VAL A 14 -2.58 -10.09 20.17
N LYS A 15 -3.33 -10.89 19.41
CA LYS A 15 -3.23 -12.34 19.49
C LYS A 15 -1.88 -12.88 19.03
N ALA A 16 -1.33 -12.34 17.95
CA ALA A 16 0.01 -12.71 17.47
C ALA A 16 1.09 -12.40 18.51
N ASN A 17 0.99 -11.24 19.18
CA ASN A 17 1.90 -10.83 20.24
C ASN A 17 1.80 -11.75 21.48
N GLU A 18 0.59 -12.12 21.91
CA GLU A 18 0.37 -13.09 23.00
C GLU A 18 1.04 -14.46 22.71
N MET A 19 1.08 -14.84 21.43
CA MET A 19 1.70 -16.08 20.97
C MET A 19 3.22 -15.96 20.78
N GLY A 20 3.81 -14.78 21.00
CA GLY A 20 5.23 -14.53 20.78
C GLY A 20 5.64 -14.55 19.30
N ILE A 21 4.69 -14.35 18.36
CA ILE A 21 4.97 -14.31 16.92
C ILE A 21 5.49 -12.91 16.55
N PRO A 22 6.64 -12.80 15.87
CA PRO A 22 7.14 -11.52 15.38
C PRO A 22 6.13 -10.83 14.45
N SER A 23 5.86 -9.55 14.70
CA SER A 23 4.90 -8.75 13.95
C SER A 23 5.55 -7.55 13.25
N LEU A 24 5.09 -7.28 12.03
CA LEU A 24 5.45 -6.10 11.25
C LEU A 24 4.18 -5.36 10.84
N THR A 25 3.99 -4.14 11.35
CA THR A 25 2.91 -3.26 10.91
C THR A 25 3.37 -2.40 9.72
N VAL A 26 2.66 -2.49 8.60
CA VAL A 26 2.81 -1.58 7.46
C VAL A 26 1.71 -0.52 7.51
N THR A 27 2.08 0.75 7.72
CA THR A 27 1.11 1.84 7.95
C THR A 27 1.55 3.20 7.39
N ASN A 28 0.58 4.09 7.12
CA ASN A 28 0.88 5.46 6.71
C ASN A 28 0.97 6.44 7.89
N VAL A 29 0.49 6.04 9.07
CA VAL A 29 0.40 6.91 10.25
C VAL A 29 1.48 6.51 11.26
N PRO A 30 2.55 7.31 11.43
CA PRO A 30 3.57 7.06 12.42
C PRO A 30 2.98 7.07 13.84
N GLY A 31 3.37 6.10 14.66
CA GLY A 31 2.95 6.04 16.05
C GLY A 31 1.46 5.71 16.25
N SER A 32 0.75 5.21 15.23
CA SER A 32 -0.59 4.65 15.37
C SER A 32 -0.62 3.46 16.34
N THR A 33 -1.80 3.04 16.78
CA THR A 33 -1.95 1.91 17.71
C THR A 33 -1.28 0.63 17.19
N LEU A 34 -1.56 0.24 15.94
CA LEU A 34 -0.89 -0.91 15.31
C LEU A 34 0.63 -0.74 15.19
N SER A 35 1.13 0.48 15.02
CA SER A 35 2.56 0.75 14.93
C SER A 35 3.25 0.62 16.29
N ARG A 36 2.61 1.11 17.36
CA ARG A 36 3.14 1.02 18.73
C ARG A 36 3.10 -0.39 19.29
N GLU A 37 2.10 -1.17 18.93
CA GLU A 37 1.89 -2.53 19.46
C GLU A 37 2.68 -3.60 18.70
N ALA A 38 3.13 -3.35 17.46
CA ALA A 38 3.91 -4.32 16.69
C ALA A 38 5.40 -4.32 17.09
N ASN A 39 6.09 -5.43 16.86
CA ASN A 39 7.54 -5.52 17.09
C ASN A 39 8.32 -4.61 16.13
N HIS A 40 7.82 -4.49 14.90
CA HIS A 40 8.41 -3.67 13.86
C HIS A 40 7.34 -2.84 13.15
N THR A 41 7.74 -1.68 12.63
CA THR A 41 6.90 -0.83 11.80
C THR A 41 7.63 -0.48 10.50
N MET A 42 6.92 -0.56 9.38
CA MET A 42 7.33 -0.01 8.08
C MET A 42 6.34 1.08 7.68
N LEU A 43 6.85 2.32 7.57
CA LEU A 43 6.04 3.47 7.19
C LEU A 43 5.96 3.60 5.66
N LEU A 44 4.77 3.97 5.17
CA LEU A 44 4.52 4.14 3.73
C LEU A 44 5.05 5.45 3.17
N HIS A 45 5.15 6.50 4.00
CA HIS A 45 5.54 7.84 3.58
C HIS A 45 4.68 8.44 2.44
N ALA A 46 3.42 8.00 2.29
CA ALA A 46 2.51 8.54 1.27
C ALA A 46 1.96 9.94 1.61
N GLY A 47 2.31 10.48 2.79
CA GLY A 47 1.76 11.71 3.36
C GLY A 47 0.30 11.57 3.81
N PRO A 48 -0.28 12.58 4.50
CA PRO A 48 -1.63 12.48 5.06
C PRO A 48 -2.70 12.19 3.99
N GLU A 49 -3.59 11.24 4.23
CA GLU A 49 -4.71 10.91 3.34
C GLU A 49 -6.02 11.31 4.04
N ILE A 50 -6.72 12.29 3.45
CA ILE A 50 -7.92 12.92 4.04
C ILE A 50 -9.20 12.20 3.62
N ALA A 51 -9.21 11.67 2.39
CA ALA A 51 -10.37 10.97 1.85
C ALA A 51 -10.59 9.62 2.56
N VAL A 52 -11.86 9.22 2.69
CA VAL A 52 -12.25 7.91 3.26
C VAL A 52 -11.84 6.77 2.33
N ALA A 53 -12.01 6.97 1.01
CA ALA A 53 -11.53 6.03 0.00
C ALA A 53 -10.00 6.16 -0.13
N SER A 54 -9.29 5.04 0.07
CA SER A 54 -7.83 5.03 -0.04
C SER A 54 -7.40 5.04 -1.50
N THR A 55 -6.40 5.85 -1.82
CA THR A 55 -5.85 6.02 -3.18
C THR A 55 -4.34 5.84 -3.12
N LYS A 56 -3.63 6.87 -2.64
CA LYS A 56 -2.17 6.89 -2.56
C LYS A 56 -1.62 5.93 -1.52
N ALA A 57 -2.31 5.71 -0.41
CA ALA A 57 -1.83 4.77 0.59
C ALA A 57 -1.89 3.32 0.08
N TYR A 58 -2.85 2.99 -0.80
CA TYR A 58 -2.92 1.68 -1.43
C TYR A 58 -1.74 1.42 -2.37
N THR A 59 -1.46 2.35 -3.30
CA THR A 59 -0.31 2.18 -4.21
C THR A 59 1.04 2.22 -3.47
N ALA A 60 1.17 3.07 -2.44
CA ALA A 60 2.35 3.06 -1.58
C ALA A 60 2.52 1.75 -0.81
N GLN A 61 1.43 1.08 -0.38
CA GLN A 61 1.49 -0.25 0.23
C GLN A 61 2.08 -1.28 -0.73
N ILE A 62 1.63 -1.27 -2.00
CA ILE A 62 2.16 -2.19 -3.01
C ILE A 62 3.66 -1.97 -3.21
N ALA A 63 4.10 -0.72 -3.34
CA ALA A 63 5.52 -0.40 -3.47
C ALA A 63 6.34 -0.86 -2.25
N ALA A 64 5.86 -0.58 -1.04
CA ALA A 64 6.54 -1.01 0.20
C ALA A 64 6.61 -2.54 0.31
N LEU A 65 5.56 -3.26 -0.06
CA LEU A 65 5.54 -4.72 -0.09
C LEU A 65 6.48 -5.30 -1.16
N ALA A 66 6.67 -4.61 -2.29
CA ALA A 66 7.64 -5.01 -3.31
C ALA A 66 9.09 -4.90 -2.78
N PHE A 67 9.41 -3.83 -2.05
CA PHE A 67 10.70 -3.70 -1.35
C PHE A 67 10.89 -4.81 -0.30
N LEU A 68 9.85 -5.10 0.49
CA LEU A 68 9.90 -6.19 1.46
C LEU A 68 10.13 -7.55 0.80
N ALA A 69 9.42 -7.83 -0.30
CA ALA A 69 9.57 -9.08 -1.05
C ALA A 69 10.98 -9.24 -1.63
N LYS A 70 11.55 -8.16 -2.21
CA LYS A 70 12.94 -8.17 -2.69
C LYS A 70 13.92 -8.42 -1.54
N ALA A 71 13.80 -7.69 -0.44
CA ALA A 71 14.69 -7.83 0.72
C ALA A 71 14.65 -9.25 1.31
N VAL A 72 13.45 -9.85 1.44
CA VAL A 72 13.31 -11.25 1.90
C VAL A 72 13.93 -12.22 0.90
N GLY A 73 13.74 -12.00 -0.40
CA GLY A 73 14.37 -12.80 -1.45
C GLY A 73 15.90 -12.73 -1.40
N GLU A 74 16.46 -11.53 -1.25
CA GLU A 74 17.91 -11.32 -1.11
C GLU A 74 18.47 -12.00 0.14
N ALA A 75 17.81 -11.84 1.30
CA ALA A 75 18.20 -12.48 2.55
C ALA A 75 18.19 -14.01 2.46
N ASN A 76 17.32 -14.57 1.62
CA ASN A 76 17.23 -16.00 1.37
C ASN A 76 18.15 -16.49 0.23
N GLY A 77 19.01 -15.63 -0.34
CA GLY A 77 19.91 -15.99 -1.43
C GLY A 77 19.21 -16.24 -2.78
N ASN A 78 18.02 -15.68 -3.00
CA ASN A 78 17.29 -15.82 -4.25
C ASN A 78 17.91 -14.95 -5.36
N GLU A 79 18.52 -15.59 -6.36
CA GLU A 79 19.17 -14.91 -7.49
C GLU A 79 18.22 -13.98 -8.27
N LYS A 80 16.93 -14.33 -8.40
CA LYS A 80 15.96 -13.47 -9.08
C LYS A 80 15.70 -12.19 -8.30
N ALA A 81 15.66 -12.25 -6.98
CA ALA A 81 15.48 -11.06 -6.15
C ALA A 81 16.71 -10.14 -6.22
N GLN A 82 17.91 -10.72 -6.25
CA GLN A 82 19.16 -9.96 -6.39
C GLN A 82 19.28 -9.30 -7.76
N ALA A 83 18.87 -9.99 -8.83
CA ALA A 83 18.92 -9.47 -10.19
C ALA A 83 17.79 -8.48 -10.52
N PHE A 84 16.75 -8.40 -9.70
CA PHE A 84 15.57 -7.58 -9.98
C PHE A 84 15.83 -6.09 -9.66
N ASP A 85 15.87 -5.25 -10.69
CA ASP A 85 15.98 -3.80 -10.54
C ASP A 85 14.63 -3.17 -10.15
N LEU A 86 14.27 -3.34 -8.87
CA LEU A 86 13.02 -2.85 -8.33
C LEU A 86 12.83 -1.33 -8.50
N VAL A 87 13.91 -0.55 -8.41
CA VAL A 87 13.81 0.92 -8.53
C VAL A 87 13.47 1.31 -9.95
N HIS A 88 14.10 0.66 -10.94
CA HIS A 88 13.75 0.85 -12.34
C HIS A 88 12.29 0.48 -12.63
N GLU A 89 11.86 -0.71 -12.20
CA GLU A 89 10.49 -1.18 -12.44
C GLU A 89 9.44 -0.27 -11.77
N LEU A 90 9.68 0.17 -10.54
CA LEU A 90 8.79 1.14 -9.87
C LEU A 90 8.78 2.51 -10.56
N SER A 91 9.87 2.90 -11.23
CA SER A 91 9.91 4.13 -12.03
C SER A 91 9.03 4.02 -13.29
N ILE A 92 9.01 2.85 -13.94
CA ILE A 92 8.09 2.58 -15.06
C ILE A 92 6.64 2.59 -14.59
N VAL A 93 6.36 2.00 -13.42
CA VAL A 93 5.03 2.04 -12.80
C VAL A 93 4.59 3.47 -12.51
N ALA A 94 5.48 4.30 -11.95
CA ALA A 94 5.19 5.71 -11.71
C ALA A 94 4.84 6.47 -13.01
N GLN A 95 5.62 6.26 -14.07
CA GLN A 95 5.35 6.85 -15.39
C GLN A 95 4.01 6.37 -15.97
N SER A 96 3.66 5.10 -15.77
CA SER A 96 2.39 4.53 -16.23
C SER A 96 1.21 5.12 -15.46
N ILE A 97 1.37 5.38 -14.17
CA ILE A 97 0.37 6.11 -13.36
C ILE A 97 0.19 7.53 -13.90
N GLU A 98 1.28 8.27 -14.17
CA GLU A 98 1.20 9.62 -14.75
C GLU A 98 0.51 9.63 -16.11
N SER A 99 0.85 8.70 -16.99
CA SER A 99 0.20 8.54 -18.30
C SER A 99 -1.29 8.27 -18.15
N THR A 100 -1.68 7.34 -17.27
CA THR A 100 -3.08 7.01 -17.03
C THR A 100 -3.86 8.21 -16.48
N LEU A 101 -3.26 8.99 -15.58
CA LEU A 101 -3.88 10.20 -15.04
C LEU A 101 -4.06 11.30 -16.10
N SER A 102 -3.22 11.33 -17.14
CA SER A 102 -3.36 12.27 -18.27
C SER A 102 -4.60 11.99 -19.13
N GLU A 103 -5.12 10.76 -19.10
CA GLU A 103 -6.31 10.33 -19.84
C GLU A 103 -7.64 10.68 -19.11
N LYS A 104 -7.61 11.57 -18.11
CA LYS A 104 -8.78 11.91 -17.29
C LYS A 104 -10.03 12.28 -18.09
N GLU A 105 -9.88 12.95 -19.24
CA GLU A 105 -11.00 13.38 -20.09
C GLU A 105 -11.65 12.20 -20.80
N LEU A 106 -10.85 11.23 -21.24
CA LEU A 106 -11.35 9.99 -21.81
C LEU A 106 -12.14 9.20 -20.77
N ILE A 107 -11.62 9.11 -19.55
CA ILE A 107 -12.31 8.44 -18.43
C ILE A 107 -13.64 9.15 -18.12
N ASP A 108 -13.66 10.48 -18.04
CA ASP A 108 -14.89 11.26 -17.80
C ASP A 108 -15.93 11.01 -18.90
N SER A 109 -15.52 11.06 -20.18
CA SER A 109 -16.42 10.76 -21.30
C SER A 109 -17.01 9.36 -21.22
N LYS A 110 -16.20 8.34 -20.91
CA LYS A 110 -16.68 6.96 -20.76
C LYS A 110 -17.65 6.81 -19.59
N VAL A 111 -17.38 7.47 -18.47
CA VAL A 111 -18.26 7.46 -17.30
C VAL A 111 -19.61 8.09 -17.64
N ARG A 112 -19.63 9.22 -18.34
CA ARG A 112 -20.89 9.84 -18.81
C ARG A 112 -21.66 8.90 -19.72
N ASP A 113 -21.04 8.42 -20.79
CA ASP A 113 -21.71 7.57 -21.78
C ASP A 113 -22.33 6.30 -21.17
N LEU A 114 -21.66 5.73 -20.16
CA LEU A 114 -22.06 4.45 -19.56
C LEU A 114 -22.98 4.61 -18.34
N LEU A 115 -22.85 5.69 -17.57
CA LEU A 115 -23.46 5.81 -16.25
C LEU A 115 -24.44 6.99 -16.11
N GLU A 116 -24.63 7.84 -17.13
CA GLU A 116 -25.47 9.05 -17.07
C GLU A 116 -26.93 8.79 -16.64
N THR A 117 -27.49 7.60 -16.89
CA THR A 117 -28.87 7.25 -16.51
C THR A 117 -28.99 6.40 -15.24
N THR A 118 -27.88 6.11 -14.57
CA THR A 118 -27.88 5.26 -13.37
C THR A 118 -28.36 6.08 -12.17
N ARG A 119 -29.49 5.67 -11.57
CA ARG A 119 -30.23 6.41 -10.53
C ARG A 119 -29.46 6.77 -9.23
N ASN A 120 -28.22 6.33 -9.06
CA ASN A 120 -27.45 6.50 -7.81
C ASN A 120 -26.05 7.09 -8.04
N ALA A 121 -25.80 7.79 -9.15
CA ALA A 121 -24.58 8.58 -9.35
C ALA A 121 -24.70 9.95 -8.66
#